data_AF-A0A6G0Y2L9-F1
#
_entry.id   AF-A0A6G0Y2L9-F1
#
_cell.length_a   1.000
_cell.length_b   1.000
_cell.length_c   1.000
_cell.angle_alpha   90.00
_cell.angle_beta   90.00
_cell.angle_gamma   90.00
#
_symmetry.space_group_name_H-M   'P 1'
#
loop_
_entity.id
_entity.type
_entity.pdbx_description
1 polymer ?
#
loop_
_entity_poly.entity_id
_entity_poly.type
_entity_poly.pdbx_seq_one_letter_code
_entity_poly.pdbx_strand_id
1 'polypeptide(L)'
;EIVAITNAAGFHLRKWVANDDRILSGITNEVNDPFRVLNVDGNAVKTLGLSWVPNNDTYTYKFDNVNNGKVITKRTVLSAIATVFDPFSLIGPIVVKAKYV
;
A
#
# COMPACT_ATOMS: atom_id res chain seq x y z
N GLU A 1 -11.10 -1.06 21.39
CA GLU A 1 -12.50 -1.41 21.08
C GLU A 1 -12.61 -2.39 19.90
N ILE A 2 -12.17 -2.03 18.69
CA ILE A 2 -12.26 -2.89 17.49
C ILE A 2 -11.70 -4.30 17.71
N VAL A 3 -10.49 -4.42 18.28
CA VAL A 3 -9.85 -5.72 18.56
C VAL A 3 -10.73 -6.61 19.44
N ALA A 4 -11.39 -6.04 20.46
CA ALA A 4 -12.25 -6.78 21.38
C ALA A 4 -13.53 -7.26 20.67
N ILE A 5 -14.16 -6.38 19.89
CA ILE A 5 -15.39 -6.70 19.14
C ILE A 5 -15.12 -7.81 18.12
N THR A 6 -14.05 -7.69 17.32
CA THR A 6 -13.73 -8.70 16.31
C THR A 6 -13.34 -10.02 16.95
N ASN A 7 -12.59 -10.00 18.05
CA ASN A 7 -12.27 -11.21 18.81
C ASN A 7 -13.52 -11.90 19.37
N ALA A 8 -14.48 -11.14 19.92
CA ALA A 8 -15.74 -11.69 20.41
C ALA A 8 -16.57 -12.37 19.30
N ALA A 9 -16.43 -11.90 18.06
CA ALA A 9 -17.03 -12.51 16.88
C ALA A 9 -16.18 -13.63 16.25
N GLY A 10 -15.08 -14.05 16.89
CA GLY A 10 -14.18 -15.10 16.38
C GLY A 10 -13.22 -14.64 15.28
N PHE A 11 -13.15 -13.34 14.98
CA PHE A 11 -12.23 -12.74 14.02
C PHE A 11 -10.97 -12.22 14.71
N HIS A 12 -9.92 -13.03 14.66
CA HIS A 12 -8.61 -12.64 15.15
C HIS A 12 -7.87 -11.80 14.10
N LEU A 13 -7.85 -10.48 14.30
CA LEU A 13 -7.20 -9.54 13.39
C LEU A 13 -5.67 -9.74 13.39
N ARG A 14 -5.09 -9.79 12.18
CA ARG A 14 -3.65 -9.98 11.96
C ARG A 14 -3.13 -8.92 11.00
N LYS A 15 -1.81 -8.92 10.81
CA LYS A 15 -1.07 -8.04 9.92
C LYS A 15 -1.23 -6.57 10.29
N TRP A 16 -1.17 -6.27 11.58
CA TRP A 16 -1.23 -4.90 12.08
C TRP A 16 -0.02 -4.12 11.62
N VAL A 17 -0.28 -2.91 11.14
CA VAL A 17 0.70 -1.93 10.70
C VAL A 17 0.16 -0.56 11.08
N ALA A 18 1.02 0.31 11.60
CA ALA A 18 0.67 1.67 11.95
C ALA A 18 1.81 2.61 11.55
N ASN A 19 1.51 3.89 11.39
CA ASN A 19 2.48 4.97 11.28
C ASN A 19 3.06 5.40 12.64
N ASP A 20 2.51 4.89 13.74
CA ASP A 20 2.91 5.22 15.10
C ASP A 20 3.02 3.94 15.95
N ASP A 21 4.21 3.69 16.49
CA ASP A 21 4.52 2.50 17.28
C ASP A 21 3.69 2.42 18.58
N ARG A 22 3.18 3.55 19.09
CA ARG A 22 2.30 3.56 20.26
C ARG A 22 1.01 2.78 20.00
N ILE A 23 0.51 2.82 18.76
CA ILE A 23 -0.68 2.05 18.36
C ILE A 23 -0.37 0.55 18.40
N LEU A 24 0.83 0.15 17.95
CA LEU A 24 1.26 -1.24 17.92
C LEU A 24 1.55 -1.78 19.32
N SER A 25 2.00 -0.94 20.25
CA SER A 25 2.26 -1.34 21.64
C SER A 25 1.01 -1.88 22.37
N GLY A 26 -0.18 -1.43 21.98
CA GLY A 26 -1.46 -1.93 22.50
C GLY A 26 -1.92 -3.26 21.89
N ILE A 27 -1.21 -3.79 20.89
CA ILE A 27 -1.56 -5.03 20.19
C ILE A 27 -0.76 -6.19 20.80
N THR A 28 -1.38 -6.93 21.72
CA THR A 28 -0.76 -8.12 22.33
C THR A 28 -0.66 -9.26 21.32
N ASN A 29 0.47 -9.99 21.37
CA ASN A 29 0.72 -11.18 20.56
C ASN A 29 0.71 -12.46 21.41
N GLU A 30 -0.42 -12.69 22.09
CA GLU A 30 -0.59 -13.76 23.10
C GLU A 30 -0.40 -15.18 22.53
N VAL A 31 -0.66 -15.35 21.23
CA VAL A 31 -0.58 -16.64 20.53
C VAL A 31 0.76 -16.80 19.78
N ASN A 32 1.70 -15.86 19.98
CA ASN A 32 3.00 -15.82 19.30
C ASN A 32 2.88 -15.96 17.76
N ASP A 33 1.88 -15.30 17.17
CA ASP A 33 1.66 -15.31 15.72
C ASP A 33 2.67 -14.36 15.04
N PRO A 34 3.57 -14.85 14.17
CA PRO A 34 4.59 -14.01 13.53
C PRO A 34 4.01 -12.96 12.58
N PHE A 35 2.75 -13.11 12.16
CA PHE A 35 2.04 -12.16 11.30
C PHE A 35 1.08 -11.27 12.08
N ARG A 36 1.10 -11.30 13.43
CA ARG A 36 0.23 -10.45 14.25
C ARG A 36 0.47 -8.98 13.94
N VAL A 37 1.73 -8.54 14.04
CA VAL A 37 2.21 -7.21 13.67
C VAL A 37 3.21 -7.41 12.54
N LEU A 38 3.03 -6.71 11.41
CA LEU A 38 4.05 -6.76 10.36
C LEU A 38 5.14 -5.77 10.72
N ASN A 39 6.37 -6.28 10.87
CA ASN A 39 7.52 -5.41 10.79
C ASN A 39 7.76 -5.08 9.32
N VAL A 40 7.64 -3.79 9.01
CA VAL A 40 7.79 -3.31 7.64
C VAL A 40 9.20 -2.76 7.40
N ASP A 41 10.00 -2.50 8.45
CA ASP A 41 11.38 -1.98 8.36
C ASP A 41 11.54 -0.84 7.32
N GLY A 42 10.56 0.07 7.26
CA GLY A 42 10.54 1.20 6.31
C GLY A 42 10.16 0.84 4.87
N ASN A 43 9.84 -0.42 4.57
CA ASN A 43 9.29 -0.83 3.29
C ASN A 43 7.84 -0.34 3.11
N ALA A 44 7.32 -0.45 1.89
CA ALA A 44 5.91 -0.16 1.62
C ALA A 44 5.04 -1.42 1.79
N VAL A 45 3.91 -1.30 2.47
CA VAL A 45 2.87 -2.34 2.55
C VAL A 45 1.78 -2.03 1.51
N LYS A 46 1.28 -3.07 0.84
CA LYS A 46 0.09 -2.91 0.00
C LYS A 46 -1.16 -2.82 0.87
N THR A 47 -1.84 -1.68 0.86
CA THR A 47 -3.12 -1.45 1.52
C THR A 47 -4.09 -0.79 0.54
N LEU A 48 -5.33 -1.28 0.45
CA LEU A 48 -6.35 -0.75 -0.47
C LEU A 48 -5.89 -0.67 -1.95
N GLY A 49 -4.97 -1.56 -2.37
CA GLY A 49 -4.37 -1.53 -3.71
C GLY A 49 -3.27 -0.48 -3.92
N LEU A 50 -2.99 0.35 -2.92
CA LEU A 50 -1.90 1.34 -2.89
C LEU A 50 -0.71 0.83 -2.08
N SER A 51 0.49 1.35 -2.35
CA SER A 51 1.67 1.05 -1.53
C SER A 51 1.84 2.16 -0.48
N TRP A 52 1.66 1.85 0.79
CA TRP A 52 1.79 2.79 1.89
C TRP A 52 3.08 2.54 2.67
N VAL A 53 3.86 3.59 2.92
CA VAL A 53 5.06 3.59 3.77
C VAL A 53 4.64 4.13 5.14
N PRO A 54 4.48 3.26 6.16
CA PRO A 54 3.88 3.64 7.44
C PRO A 54 4.72 4.68 8.17
N ASN A 55 6.04 4.50 8.22
CA ASN A 55 6.96 5.34 9.00
C ASN A 55 6.90 6.82 8.62
N ASN A 56 6.59 7.12 7.36
CA ASN A 56 6.52 8.49 6.84
C ASN A 56 5.08 8.89 6.45
N ASP A 57 4.10 8.05 6.79
CA ASP A 57 2.69 8.18 6.41
C ASP A 57 2.48 8.61 4.95
N THR A 58 3.17 7.93 4.02
CA THR A 58 3.23 8.35 2.62
C THR A 58 2.73 7.24 1.70
N TYR A 59 1.86 7.57 0.75
CA TYR A 59 1.51 6.68 -0.36
C TYR A 59 2.54 6.76 -1.48
N THR A 60 2.86 5.61 -2.05
CA THR A 60 3.83 5.44 -3.13
C THR A 60 3.19 4.67 -4.28
N TYR A 61 3.62 5.03 -5.49
CA TYR A 61 3.20 4.39 -6.72
C TYR A 61 4.43 3.79 -7.39
N LYS A 62 4.36 2.50 -7.72
CA LYS A 62 5.39 1.81 -8.49
C LYS A 62 4.91 1.64 -9.91
N PHE A 63 5.71 2.14 -10.85
CA PHE A 63 5.53 1.88 -12.27
C PHE A 63 6.51 0.78 -12.66
N ASP A 64 6.02 -0.28 -13.30
CA ASP A 64 6.90 -1.27 -13.91
C ASP A 64 7.71 -0.57 -15.01
N ASN A 65 9.02 -0.82 -15.06
CA ASN A 65 9.97 -0.12 -15.92
C ASN A 65 9.47 -0.02 -17.36
N VAL A 66 8.96 1.16 -17.72
CA VAL A 66 8.44 1.47 -19.06
C VAL A 66 9.58 1.51 -20.08
N ASN A 67 10.84 1.56 -19.61
CA ASN A 67 12.02 1.84 -20.40
C ASN A 67 13.06 0.69 -20.37
N ASN A 68 12.64 -0.55 -20.65
CA ASN A 68 13.56 -1.67 -20.91
C ASN A 68 14.16 -1.61 -22.33
N GLY A 69 14.61 -0.44 -22.79
CA GLY A 69 15.12 -0.24 -24.15
C GLY A 69 14.06 -0.33 -25.26
N LYS A 70 12.78 -0.28 -24.91
CA LYS A 70 11.67 -0.22 -25.88
C LYS A 70 11.47 1.21 -26.36
N VAL A 71 11.12 1.36 -27.64
CA VAL A 71 10.71 2.66 -28.20
C VAL A 71 9.51 3.19 -27.42
N ILE A 72 9.63 4.41 -26.91
CA ILE A 72 8.53 5.09 -26.22
C ILE A 72 7.48 5.45 -27.26
N THR A 73 6.30 4.86 -27.12
CA THR A 73 5.13 5.15 -27.94
C THR A 73 3.95 5.51 -27.03
N LYS A 74 2.94 6.18 -27.59
CA LYS A 74 1.67 6.40 -26.89
C LYS A 74 1.10 5.12 -26.27
N ARG A 75 1.22 3.99 -26.97
CA ARG A 75 0.78 2.68 -26.45
C ARG A 75 1.56 2.25 -25.22
N THR A 76 2.89 2.41 -25.19
CA THR A 76 3.69 2.03 -24.02
C THR A 76 3.40 2.93 -22.82
N VAL A 77 3.19 4.23 -23.04
CA VAL A 77 2.82 5.18 -21.98
C VAL A 77 1.43 4.83 -21.42
N LEU A 78 0.43 4.63 -22.28
CA LEU A 78 -0.92 4.24 -21.87
C LEU A 78 -0.94 2.88 -21.14
N SER A 79 -0.15 1.91 -21.61
CA SER A 79 -0.01 0.62 -20.94
C SER A 79 0.61 0.77 -19.55
N ALA A 80 1.57 1.68 -19.38
CA ALA A 80 2.22 1.91 -18.10
C ALA A 80 1.29 2.56 -17.08
N ILE A 81 0.53 3.59 -17.46
CA ILE A 81 -0.41 4.23 -16.53
C ILE A 81 -1.58 3.31 -16.17
N ALA A 82 -1.92 2.35 -17.04
CA ALA A 82 -2.98 1.37 -16.77
C ALA A 82 -2.60 0.35 -15.67
N THR A 83 -1.30 0.19 -15.35
CA THR A 83 -0.88 -0.70 -14.24
C THR A 83 -1.03 -0.03 -12.88
N VAL A 84 -1.26 1.29 -12.85
CA VAL A 84 -1.36 2.04 -11.61
C VAL A 84 -2.81 2.14 -11.14
N PHE A 85 -3.07 1.58 -9.96
CA PHE A 85 -4.35 1.71 -9.28
C PHE A 85 -4.37 3.01 -8.48
N ASP A 86 -5.30 3.92 -8.78
CA ASP A 86 -5.44 5.21 -8.10
C ASP A 86 -6.93 5.53 -7.80
N PRO A 87 -7.51 4.90 -6.77
CA PRO A 87 -8.94 5.01 -6.49
C PRO A 87 -9.36 6.42 -6.06
N PHE A 88 -8.42 7.19 -5.47
CA PHE A 88 -8.66 8.54 -4.99
C PHE A 88 -8.15 9.61 -5.97
N SER A 89 -7.64 9.20 -7.14
CA SER A 89 -7.08 10.11 -8.14
C SER A 89 -5.95 11.02 -7.60
N LEU A 90 -5.14 10.55 -6.64
CA LEU A 90 -4.06 11.34 -6.03
C LEU A 90 -2.98 11.73 -7.05
N ILE A 91 -2.75 10.89 -8.06
CA ILE A 91 -1.83 11.17 -9.17
C ILE A 91 -2.59 11.55 -10.47
N GLY A 92 -3.85 11.94 -10.35
CA GLY A 92 -4.72 12.33 -11.47
C GLY A 92 -4.05 13.26 -12.49
N PRO A 93 -3.37 14.36 -12.06
CA PRO A 93 -2.68 15.25 -13.00
C PRO A 93 -1.60 14.57 -13.85
N ILE A 94 -0.90 13.57 -13.30
CA ILE A 94 0.13 12.80 -14.01
C ILE A 94 -0.53 11.87 -15.02
N VAL A 95 -1.58 11.15 -14.60
CA VAL A 95 -2.35 10.23 -15.45
C VAL A 95 -2.98 10.98 -16.63
N VAL A 96 -3.52 12.17 -16.40
CA VAL A 96 -4.11 13.02 -17.45
C VAL A 96 -3.05 13.45 -18.46
N LYS A 97 -1.91 13.98 -18.00
CA LYS A 97 -0.81 14.35 -18.91
C LYS A 97 -0.32 13.17 -19.75
N ALA A 98 -0.15 12.00 -19.15
CA ALA A 98 0.30 10.80 -19.84
C ALA A 98 -0.67 10.30 -20.92
N LYS A 99 -1.98 10.60 -20.83
CA LYS A 99 -2.96 10.27 -21.87
C LYS A 99 -2.86 11.14 -23.13
N TYR A 100 -2.32 12.36 -22.98
CA TYR A 100 -2.15 13.29 -24.09
C TYR A 100 -0.88 13.03 -24.91
N VAL A 101 0.15 12.41 -24.30
CA VAL A 101 1.33 11.85 -24.98
C VAL A 101 0.92 10.68 -25.86
#